data_AF-A0A091US74-F1
#
_entry.id   AF-A0A091US74-F1
#
_cell.length_a   1.000
_cell.length_b   1.000
_cell.length_c   1.000
_cell.angle_alpha   90.00
_cell.angle_beta   90.00
_cell.angle_gamma   90.00
#
_symmetry.space_group_name_H-M   'P 1'
#
loop_
_entity.id
_entity.type
_entity.pdbx_description
1 polymer ?
#
loop_
_entity_poly.entity_id
_entity_poly.type
_entity_poly.pdbx_seq_one_letter_code
_entity_poly.pdbx_strand_id
1 'polypeptide(L)'
;LSVADFEYLLPNSFESEGHVFIAPSPGFSGGPWSLGAAQDSRGEVQEMWGPKQSINEKQKNPVIKKLGPGLRWAMGTGQGQSKTPLMPSPSPCRYSLLAVFAATDGGITRVFPNKAADDWEEEPEPFNASFYRRSLDNKGYIFKPPYRDAGYRGLDLENNTIGILVSTAVELSIGGKMLKPAVVGVKLDLEAWAEKFKVLASNRTDRDQLGARRCDPSTSCEMDCEANNKDLICVLIDDGGFLVLSNQEDHWYQVGKFFSEVDANLMSALYNNSFYARKESYDFQSVCAPEAQSNTGAAPRSVFVPTVADLLNLAWWTSAAAWSLFQQFLYGLTYSSWFQTEEVAGDSMEARETSCIMKQTQYYFSTVNATYNAIIDCGNCSRWVH
;
A
#
# COMPACT_ATOMS: atom_id res chain seq x y z
N LEU A 1 -10.70 -28.96 -22.18
CA LEU A 1 -11.16 -27.66 -21.64
C LEU A 1 -11.53 -26.80 -22.84
N SER A 2 -12.77 -26.34 -22.91
CA SER A 2 -13.28 -25.54 -24.03
C SER A 2 -13.07 -24.05 -23.75
N VAL A 3 -13.27 -23.19 -24.75
CA VAL A 3 -13.20 -21.73 -24.59
C VAL A 3 -14.17 -21.21 -23.51
N ALA A 4 -15.27 -21.94 -23.24
CA ALA A 4 -16.23 -21.61 -22.18
C ALA A 4 -15.63 -21.71 -20.75
N ASP A 5 -14.50 -22.40 -20.59
CA ASP A 5 -13.78 -22.47 -19.31
C ASP A 5 -12.95 -21.21 -19.02
N PHE A 6 -12.95 -20.20 -19.90
CA PHE A 6 -12.19 -18.95 -19.71
C PHE A 6 -13.07 -17.68 -19.74
N GLU A 7 -14.36 -17.79 -20.03
CA GLU A 7 -15.29 -16.65 -20.08
C GLU A 7 -15.34 -15.86 -18.77
N TYR A 8 -15.15 -16.54 -17.63
CA TYR A 8 -15.17 -15.93 -16.30
C TYR A 8 -13.90 -15.10 -15.99
N LEU A 9 -12.87 -15.16 -16.84
CA LEU A 9 -11.66 -14.33 -16.77
C LEU A 9 -11.73 -13.12 -17.72
N LEU A 10 -12.74 -13.04 -18.58
CA LEU A 10 -12.87 -11.96 -19.55
C LEU A 10 -13.45 -10.69 -18.90
N PRO A 11 -13.07 -9.50 -19.39
CA PRO A 11 -13.58 -8.21 -18.87
C PRO A 11 -15.10 -8.10 -18.83
N ASN A 12 -15.79 -8.75 -19.77
CA ASN A 12 -17.25 -8.79 -19.84
C ASN A 12 -17.91 -9.38 -18.57
N SER A 13 -17.17 -10.17 -17.80
CA SER A 13 -17.65 -10.76 -16.55
C SER A 13 -17.40 -9.88 -15.32
N PHE A 14 -16.54 -8.85 -15.41
CA PHE A 14 -16.01 -8.12 -14.25
C PHE A 14 -17.06 -7.31 -13.49
N GLU A 15 -18.02 -6.71 -14.20
CA GLU A 15 -19.13 -6.00 -13.56
C GLU A 15 -19.92 -6.90 -12.61
N SER A 16 -20.06 -8.17 -12.99
CA SER A 16 -20.80 -9.13 -12.20
C SER A 16 -19.90 -9.85 -11.20
N GLU A 17 -18.71 -10.31 -11.59
CA GLU A 17 -17.90 -11.27 -10.83
C GLU A 17 -16.69 -10.66 -10.10
N GLY A 18 -16.43 -9.37 -10.33
CA GLY A 18 -15.24 -8.67 -9.84
C GLY A 18 -14.12 -8.62 -10.88
N HIS A 19 -13.25 -7.63 -10.73
CA HIS A 19 -12.07 -7.44 -11.58
C HIS A 19 -11.06 -8.57 -11.36
N VAL A 20 -10.35 -8.96 -12.42
CA VAL A 20 -9.36 -10.04 -12.39
C VAL A 20 -7.98 -9.48 -12.77
N PHE A 21 -7.02 -9.67 -11.87
CA PHE A 21 -5.60 -9.47 -12.12
C PHE A 21 -4.92 -10.82 -12.37
N ILE A 22 -4.00 -10.86 -13.34
CA ILE A 22 -3.25 -12.05 -13.72
C ILE A 22 -1.77 -11.72 -13.64
N ALA A 23 -1.02 -12.54 -12.90
CA ALA A 23 0.43 -12.42 -12.75
C ALA A 23 1.14 -12.68 -14.09
N PRO A 24 2.15 -11.86 -14.45
CA PRO A 24 2.97 -12.10 -15.62
C PRO A 24 3.86 -13.34 -15.40
N SER A 25 3.41 -14.50 -15.88
CA SER A 25 4.22 -15.73 -15.84
C SER A 25 5.09 -15.83 -17.10
N PRO A 26 6.26 -16.51 -17.07
CA PRO A 26 7.16 -16.63 -18.22
C PRO A 26 6.59 -17.32 -19.48
N GLY A 27 5.31 -17.72 -19.46
CA GLY A 27 4.53 -18.10 -20.64
C GLY A 27 3.81 -16.94 -21.35
N PHE A 28 3.88 -15.72 -20.81
CA PHE A 28 3.35 -14.48 -21.38
C PHE A 28 4.51 -13.59 -21.83
N SER A 29 4.74 -13.50 -23.14
CA SER A 29 5.65 -12.51 -23.71
C SER A 29 4.91 -11.16 -23.83
N GLY A 30 4.92 -10.39 -22.75
CA GLY A 30 4.33 -9.05 -22.64
C GLY A 30 4.19 -8.73 -21.17
N GLY A 31 4.63 -7.55 -20.72
CA GLY A 31 4.85 -7.16 -19.32
C GLY A 31 3.64 -7.25 -18.37
N PRO A 32 3.66 -6.54 -17.22
CA PRO A 32 2.55 -6.58 -16.28
C PRO A 32 1.27 -6.03 -16.94
N TRP A 33 0.26 -6.87 -17.16
CA TRP A 33 -1.01 -6.45 -17.76
C TRP A 33 -2.04 -6.21 -16.66
N SER A 34 -2.42 -4.95 -16.46
CA SER A 34 -3.71 -4.60 -15.88
C SER A 34 -4.75 -4.62 -17.00
N LEU A 35 -5.74 -5.52 -16.92
CA LEU A 35 -6.84 -5.62 -17.91
C LEU A 35 -7.85 -4.45 -17.85
N GLY A 36 -7.47 -3.32 -17.23
CA GLY A 36 -8.33 -2.15 -17.01
C GLY A 36 -7.89 -0.87 -17.74
N ALA A 37 -6.67 -0.79 -18.27
CA ALA A 37 -6.17 0.43 -18.92
C ALA A 37 -6.44 0.51 -20.44
N ALA A 38 -7.39 -0.27 -20.97
CA ALA A 38 -7.82 -0.18 -22.36
C ALA A 38 -9.14 0.61 -22.46
N GLN A 39 -9.10 1.90 -22.11
CA GLN A 39 -10.05 2.84 -22.70
C GLN A 39 -9.64 3.01 -24.17
N ASP A 40 -10.45 2.43 -25.05
CA ASP A 40 -10.40 2.59 -26.51
C ASP A 40 -9.54 1.61 -27.31
N SER A 41 -9.74 0.30 -27.11
CA SER A 41 -9.46 -0.66 -28.20
C SER A 41 -10.30 -1.94 -28.07
N ARG A 42 -11.58 -1.83 -28.49
CA ARG A 42 -12.43 -3.00 -28.80
C ARG A 42 -11.79 -3.98 -29.81
N GLY A 43 -10.70 -3.58 -30.49
CA GLY A 43 -9.93 -4.40 -31.42
C GLY A 43 -8.72 -5.13 -30.82
N GLU A 44 -7.95 -4.53 -29.90
CA GLU A 44 -6.67 -5.13 -29.45
C GLU A 44 -6.85 -6.27 -28.44
N VAL A 45 -7.88 -6.20 -27.60
CA VAL A 45 -8.16 -7.29 -26.64
C VAL A 45 -8.59 -8.57 -27.37
N GLN A 46 -9.18 -8.46 -28.56
CA GLN A 46 -9.64 -9.61 -29.34
C GLN A 46 -8.52 -10.22 -30.20
N GLU A 47 -7.52 -9.43 -30.62
CA GLU A 47 -6.32 -9.93 -31.30
C GLU A 47 -5.30 -10.57 -30.34
N MET A 48 -5.24 -10.13 -29.08
CA MET A 48 -4.31 -10.73 -28.08
C MET A 48 -4.78 -12.09 -27.53
N TRP A 49 -6.04 -12.47 -27.78
CA TRP A 49 -6.61 -13.79 -27.48
C TRP A 49 -6.69 -14.71 -28.72
N GLY A 50 -5.88 -14.44 -29.76
CA GLY A 50 -5.62 -15.41 -30.83
C GLY A 50 -5.16 -16.76 -30.25
N PRO A 51 -5.53 -17.89 -30.87
CA PRO A 51 -5.55 -19.20 -30.21
C PRO A 51 -4.15 -19.78 -30.06
N LYS A 52 -3.32 -19.28 -29.12
CA LYS A 52 -2.03 -19.89 -28.74
C LYS A 52 -1.25 -19.28 -27.56
N GLN A 53 -1.88 -18.63 -26.58
CA GLN A 53 -1.19 -18.36 -25.30
C GLN A 53 -1.56 -19.43 -24.27
N SER A 54 -0.59 -20.26 -23.88
CA SER A 54 -0.79 -21.39 -23.00
C SER A 54 -1.02 -20.93 -21.56
N ILE A 55 -2.28 -20.68 -21.20
CA ILE A 55 -2.70 -20.55 -19.80
C ILE A 55 -2.22 -21.81 -19.06
N ASN A 56 -1.48 -21.60 -17.97
CA ASN A 56 -0.79 -22.68 -17.27
C ASN A 56 -1.81 -23.62 -16.60
N GLU A 57 -1.51 -24.91 -16.41
CA GLU A 57 -2.47 -25.87 -15.81
C GLU A 57 -2.97 -25.45 -14.42
N LYS A 58 -2.13 -24.76 -13.65
CA LYS A 58 -2.49 -24.19 -12.34
C LYS A 58 -3.57 -23.11 -12.41
N GLN A 59 -3.65 -22.35 -13.50
CA GLN A 59 -4.65 -21.31 -13.74
C GLN A 59 -6.00 -21.87 -14.25
N LYS A 60 -6.03 -23.15 -14.63
CA LYS A 60 -7.24 -23.85 -15.08
C LYS A 60 -8.04 -24.45 -13.92
N ASN A 61 -7.72 -24.06 -12.68
CA ASN A 61 -8.29 -24.66 -11.48
C ASN A 61 -9.79 -24.28 -11.33
N PRO A 62 -10.73 -25.24 -11.23
CA PRO A 62 -12.17 -24.97 -11.07
C PRO A 62 -12.52 -24.17 -9.80
N VAL A 63 -11.59 -24.09 -8.83
CA VAL A 63 -11.70 -23.20 -7.68
C VAL A 63 -11.83 -21.73 -8.10
N ILE A 64 -11.11 -21.30 -9.15
CA ILE A 64 -11.10 -19.91 -9.64
C ILE A 64 -12.47 -19.49 -10.17
N LYS A 65 -13.21 -20.41 -10.81
CA LYS A 65 -14.59 -20.17 -11.26
C LYS A 65 -15.58 -19.96 -10.11
N LYS A 66 -15.31 -20.51 -8.93
CA LYS A 66 -16.19 -20.36 -7.75
C LYS A 66 -15.90 -19.09 -6.94
N LEU A 67 -14.79 -18.41 -7.20
CA LEU A 67 -14.37 -17.22 -6.46
C LEU A 67 -15.30 -16.02 -6.68
N GLY A 68 -15.70 -15.73 -7.93
CA GLY A 68 -16.61 -14.60 -8.24
C GLY A 68 -17.95 -14.67 -7.48
N PRO A 69 -18.72 -15.77 -7.59
CA PRO A 69 -19.93 -15.97 -6.79
C PRO A 69 -19.69 -15.90 -5.28
N GLY A 70 -18.56 -16.42 -4.77
CA GLY A 70 -18.21 -16.38 -3.35
C GLY A 70 -17.95 -14.96 -2.83
N LEU A 71 -17.24 -14.13 -3.60
CA LEU A 71 -16.94 -12.74 -3.26
C LEU A 71 -18.22 -11.87 -3.23
N ARG A 72 -19.12 -12.04 -4.21
CA ARG A 72 -20.46 -11.39 -4.19
C ARG A 72 -21.27 -11.77 -2.96
N TRP A 73 -21.26 -13.06 -2.60
CA TRP A 73 -21.94 -13.54 -1.41
C TRP A 73 -21.38 -12.91 -0.13
N ALA A 74 -20.05 -12.78 -0.03
CA ALA A 74 -19.39 -12.13 1.11
C ALA A 74 -19.78 -10.64 1.26
N MET A 75 -19.98 -9.91 0.15
CA MET A 75 -20.47 -8.53 0.15
C MET A 75 -22.01 -8.40 0.29
N GLY A 76 -22.74 -9.52 0.39
CA GLY A 76 -24.20 -9.51 0.51
C GLY A 76 -24.94 -9.00 -0.74
N THR A 77 -24.32 -9.14 -1.92
CA THR A 77 -24.86 -8.74 -3.23
C THR A 77 -25.28 -9.95 -4.11
N GLY A 78 -25.02 -11.19 -3.65
CA GLY A 78 -25.40 -12.40 -4.39
C GLY A 78 -26.89 -12.78 -4.27
N GLN A 79 -27.56 -12.97 -5.41
CA GLN A 79 -28.81 -13.74 -5.49
C GLN A 79 -28.46 -15.19 -5.89
N GLY A 80 -28.54 -16.16 -4.96
CA GLY A 80 -28.33 -17.57 -5.32
C GLY A 80 -28.27 -18.58 -4.18
N GLN A 81 -29.44 -19.18 -3.90
CA GLN A 81 -29.74 -20.39 -3.10
C GLN A 81 -28.55 -21.31 -2.73
N SER A 82 -28.04 -21.20 -1.49
CA SER A 82 -27.41 -22.33 -0.80
C SER A 82 -28.24 -22.62 0.46
N LYS A 83 -28.79 -23.83 0.56
CA LYS A 83 -29.73 -24.28 1.61
C LYS A 83 -29.06 -24.62 2.96
N THR A 84 -27.87 -24.08 3.22
CA THR A 84 -27.25 -24.11 4.55
C THR A 84 -26.54 -22.78 4.78
N PRO A 85 -26.98 -21.96 5.75
CA PRO A 85 -26.31 -20.71 6.05
C PRO A 85 -24.98 -21.02 6.72
N LEU A 86 -23.86 -20.74 6.06
CA LEU A 86 -22.55 -20.66 6.74
C LEU A 86 -22.37 -19.29 7.44
N MET A 87 -23.32 -18.37 7.26
CA MET A 87 -23.48 -17.12 7.98
C MET A 87 -24.99 -16.84 8.11
N PRO A 88 -25.52 -16.50 9.30
CA PRO A 88 -26.90 -16.06 9.42
C PRO A 88 -27.08 -14.73 8.68
N SER A 89 -28.06 -14.66 7.78
CA SER A 89 -28.52 -13.42 7.14
C SER A 89 -29.13 -12.44 8.17
N PRO A 90 -29.33 -11.14 7.86
CA PRO A 90 -28.65 -10.22 6.94
C PRO A 90 -27.98 -9.08 7.75
N SER A 91 -26.66 -9.02 7.81
CA SER A 91 -25.96 -8.13 8.76
C SER A 91 -25.47 -6.82 8.11
N PRO A 92 -25.31 -5.71 8.88
CA PRO A 92 -25.01 -4.34 8.44
C PRO A 92 -23.60 -4.13 7.82
N CYS A 93 -23.02 -5.16 7.20
CA CYS A 93 -21.68 -5.17 6.61
C CYS A 93 -21.55 -4.34 5.32
N ARG A 94 -22.64 -3.73 4.82
CA ARG A 94 -22.62 -2.98 3.54
C ARG A 94 -21.86 -1.66 3.61
N TYR A 95 -21.69 -1.06 4.79
CA TYR A 95 -21.08 0.27 4.93
C TYR A 95 -19.66 0.27 5.49
N SER A 96 -19.09 -0.89 5.85
CA SER A 96 -17.76 -0.96 6.48
C SER A 96 -16.72 -1.76 5.69
N LEU A 97 -17.06 -2.20 4.47
CA LEU A 97 -16.20 -2.98 3.59
C LEU A 97 -16.08 -2.24 2.26
N LEU A 98 -14.85 -1.87 1.90
CA LEU A 98 -14.54 -1.22 0.62
C LEU A 98 -14.43 -2.24 -0.51
N ALA A 99 -13.77 -3.37 -0.23
CA ALA A 99 -13.57 -4.44 -1.20
C ALA A 99 -13.43 -5.80 -0.53
N VAL A 100 -13.68 -6.87 -1.29
CA VAL A 100 -13.33 -8.24 -0.94
C VAL A 100 -12.48 -8.79 -2.07
N PHE A 101 -11.41 -9.48 -1.72
CA PHE A 101 -10.48 -10.02 -2.69
C PHE A 101 -10.07 -11.44 -2.35
N ALA A 102 -9.55 -12.11 -3.36
CA ALA A 102 -8.96 -13.42 -3.18
C ALA A 102 -7.85 -13.66 -4.21
N ALA A 103 -6.69 -14.04 -3.70
CA ALA A 103 -5.48 -14.32 -4.45
C ALA A 103 -5.17 -15.82 -4.38
N THR A 104 -4.77 -16.39 -5.52
CA THR A 104 -4.54 -17.84 -5.66
C THR A 104 -3.11 -18.13 -6.08
N ASP A 105 -2.61 -19.33 -5.76
CA ASP A 105 -1.28 -19.83 -6.23
C ASP A 105 -1.19 -19.87 -7.78
N GLY A 106 -2.34 -19.84 -8.47
CA GLY A 106 -2.38 -19.71 -9.94
C GLY A 106 -1.92 -18.35 -10.47
N GLY A 107 -1.56 -17.38 -9.62
CA GLY A 107 -1.23 -16.03 -10.07
C GLY A 107 -2.47 -15.24 -10.49
N ILE A 108 -3.63 -15.57 -9.93
CA ILE A 108 -4.88 -14.85 -10.19
C ILE A 108 -5.35 -14.22 -8.90
N THR A 109 -5.59 -12.91 -8.96
CA THR A 109 -6.18 -12.12 -7.89
C THR A 109 -7.49 -11.54 -8.38
N ARG A 110 -8.58 -11.77 -7.63
CA ARG A 110 -9.89 -11.19 -7.91
C ARG A 110 -10.25 -10.15 -6.88
N VAL A 111 -10.80 -9.03 -7.32
CA VAL A 111 -11.22 -7.92 -6.45
C VAL A 111 -12.67 -7.56 -6.78
N PHE A 112 -13.50 -7.45 -5.76
CA PHE A 112 -14.91 -7.09 -5.88
C PHE A 112 -15.26 -5.96 -4.89
N PRO A 113 -16.04 -4.93 -5.29
CA PRO A 113 -16.63 -4.70 -6.61
C PRO A 113 -15.62 -4.21 -7.65
N ASN A 114 -16.00 -4.19 -8.95
CA ASN A 114 -15.11 -3.76 -10.04
C ASN A 114 -14.52 -2.36 -9.81
N LYS A 115 -15.30 -1.43 -9.24
CA LYS A 115 -14.83 -0.07 -8.90
C LYS A 115 -13.65 -0.05 -7.93
N ALA A 116 -13.55 -1.02 -7.04
CA ALA A 116 -12.45 -1.08 -6.07
C ALA A 116 -11.15 -1.61 -6.69
N ALA A 117 -11.17 -2.04 -7.95
CA ALA A 117 -9.98 -2.45 -8.67
C ALA A 117 -9.15 -1.26 -9.16
N ASP A 118 -9.79 -0.10 -9.38
CA ASP A 118 -9.09 1.13 -9.77
C ASP A 118 -8.19 1.62 -8.62
N ASP A 119 -8.63 1.45 -7.37
CA ASP A 119 -7.89 1.78 -6.14
C ASP A 119 -7.05 0.61 -5.59
N TRP A 120 -6.75 -0.38 -6.43
CA TRP A 120 -5.99 -1.57 -6.04
C TRP A 120 -4.49 -1.37 -6.30
N GLU A 121 -3.77 -0.94 -5.28
CA GLU A 121 -2.34 -0.64 -5.33
C GLU A 121 -1.42 -1.86 -5.08
N GLU A 122 -2.00 -3.03 -4.76
CA GLU A 122 -1.20 -4.21 -4.47
C GLU A 122 -0.66 -4.88 -5.73
N GLU A 123 0.50 -5.53 -5.58
CA GLU A 123 1.13 -6.31 -6.63
C GLU A 123 0.16 -7.34 -7.25
N PRO A 124 0.02 -7.35 -8.59
CA PRO A 124 -0.86 -8.30 -9.28
C PRO A 124 -0.34 -9.74 -9.17
N GLU A 125 0.97 -9.92 -8.95
CA GLU A 125 1.58 -11.21 -8.68
C GLU A 125 1.47 -11.58 -7.18
N PRO A 126 0.69 -12.62 -6.82
CA PRO A 126 0.49 -13.01 -5.43
C PRO A 126 1.77 -13.34 -4.68
N PHE A 127 2.78 -13.93 -5.34
CA PHE A 127 4.04 -14.27 -4.69
C PHE A 127 4.93 -13.06 -4.40
N ASN A 128 4.75 -11.94 -5.09
CA ASN A 128 5.42 -10.69 -4.77
C ASN A 128 4.63 -9.89 -3.70
N ALA A 129 3.32 -10.07 -3.64
CA ALA A 129 2.46 -9.38 -2.69
C ALA A 129 2.74 -9.77 -1.22
N SER A 130 2.96 -8.76 -0.36
CA SER A 130 3.30 -8.97 1.05
C SER A 130 2.16 -9.59 1.85
N PHE A 131 0.91 -9.19 1.61
CA PHE A 131 -0.27 -9.75 2.29
C PHE A 131 -0.40 -11.27 2.06
N TYR A 132 -0.04 -11.73 0.85
CA TYR A 132 -0.16 -13.12 0.46
C TYR A 132 0.85 -13.99 1.21
N ARG A 133 2.14 -13.60 1.17
CA ARG A 133 3.21 -14.32 1.88
C ARG A 133 2.98 -14.35 3.39
N ARG A 134 2.66 -13.18 3.98
CA ARG A 134 2.41 -13.07 5.43
C ARG A 134 1.22 -13.90 5.88
N SER A 135 0.16 -13.98 5.09
CA SER A 135 -1.01 -14.82 5.37
C SER A 135 -0.71 -16.32 5.32
N LEU A 136 0.21 -16.74 4.44
CA LEU A 136 0.62 -18.14 4.33
C LEU A 136 1.52 -18.57 5.49
N ASP A 137 2.46 -17.71 5.89
CA ASP A 137 3.44 -17.99 6.93
C ASP A 137 2.83 -17.94 8.35
N ASN A 138 1.88 -17.03 8.56
CA ASN A 138 1.24 -16.84 9.86
C ASN A 138 -0.09 -17.59 9.99
N LYS A 139 -0.57 -17.70 11.24
CA LYS A 139 -1.91 -18.19 11.57
C LYS A 139 -2.78 -17.02 12.02
N GLY A 140 -4.02 -16.99 11.58
CA GLY A 140 -4.98 -15.94 11.93
C GLY A 140 -5.18 -14.92 10.81
N TYR A 141 -5.58 -13.72 11.21
CA TYR A 141 -5.83 -12.59 10.30
C TYR A 141 -4.64 -11.64 10.34
N ILE A 142 -4.12 -11.30 9.16
CA ILE A 142 -3.02 -10.36 9.00
C ILE A 142 -3.57 -9.03 8.55
N PHE A 143 -3.20 -7.97 9.26
CA PHE A 143 -3.56 -6.61 8.92
C PHE A 143 -2.43 -6.01 8.10
N LYS A 144 -2.77 -5.28 7.05
CA LYS A 144 -1.82 -4.50 6.28
C LYS A 144 -2.39 -3.09 6.18
N PRO A 145 -1.89 -2.14 6.99
CA PRO A 145 -2.26 -0.74 6.83
C PRO A 145 -1.64 -0.21 5.52
N PRO A 146 -2.22 0.86 4.95
CA PRO A 146 -1.68 1.45 3.73
C PRO A 146 -0.29 2.05 4.01
N TYR A 147 0.61 1.92 3.04
CA TYR A 147 1.93 2.53 3.12
C TYR A 147 1.79 4.05 2.94
N ARG A 148 2.50 4.83 3.74
CA ARG A 148 2.48 6.30 3.64
C ARG A 148 3.89 6.86 3.61
N ASP A 149 4.22 7.51 2.50
CA ASP A 149 5.45 8.30 2.42
C ASP A 149 5.38 9.55 3.29
N ALA A 150 6.52 9.94 3.84
CA ALA A 150 6.67 11.14 4.67
C ALA A 150 6.32 12.45 3.92
N GLY A 151 6.27 12.42 2.58
CA GLY A 151 5.90 13.55 1.72
C GLY A 151 4.40 13.67 1.41
N TYR A 152 3.59 12.68 1.79
CA TYR A 152 2.15 12.71 1.55
C TYR A 152 1.50 13.79 2.44
N ARG A 153 1.14 14.93 1.84
CA ARG A 153 0.43 16.00 2.52
C ARG A 153 -0.94 15.48 2.96
N GLY A 154 -1.36 15.79 4.18
CA GLY A 154 -2.69 15.44 4.71
C GLY A 154 -3.89 16.06 3.97
N LEU A 155 -3.70 16.61 2.77
CA LEU A 155 -4.74 17.18 1.91
C LEU A 155 -5.48 16.13 1.07
N ASP A 156 -4.88 14.97 0.78
CA ASP A 156 -5.56 13.88 0.04
C ASP A 156 -6.48 13.02 0.93
N LEU A 157 -6.45 13.27 2.25
CA LEU A 157 -7.32 12.63 3.24
C LEU A 157 -8.77 13.10 3.14
N GLU A 158 -9.03 14.26 2.54
CA GLU A 158 -10.40 14.77 2.42
C GLU A 158 -11.22 14.06 1.34
N ASN A 159 -10.57 13.38 0.37
CA ASN A 159 -11.25 12.79 -0.77
C ASN A 159 -11.15 11.26 -0.88
N ASN A 160 -10.13 10.62 -0.31
CA ASN A 160 -9.93 9.17 -0.42
C ASN A 160 -10.15 8.44 0.91
N THR A 161 -11.08 7.48 0.91
CA THR A 161 -11.29 6.55 2.02
C THR A 161 -10.04 5.70 2.22
N ILE A 162 -9.48 5.71 3.43
CA ILE A 162 -8.28 4.96 3.79
C ILE A 162 -8.67 3.50 3.98
N GLY A 163 -8.09 2.61 3.18
CA GLY A 163 -8.37 1.18 3.25
C GLY A 163 -7.32 0.39 4.01
N ILE A 164 -7.72 -0.36 5.05
CA ILE A 164 -6.86 -1.36 5.70
C ILE A 164 -7.13 -2.73 5.08
N LEU A 165 -6.11 -3.41 4.59
CA LEU A 165 -6.26 -4.76 4.06
C LEU A 165 -6.18 -5.78 5.20
N VAL A 166 -7.12 -6.72 5.24
CA VAL A 166 -7.11 -7.85 6.16
C VAL A 166 -7.14 -9.13 5.35
N SER A 167 -6.21 -10.04 5.63
CA SER A 167 -6.03 -11.25 4.83
C SER A 167 -5.80 -12.48 5.69
N THR A 168 -6.22 -13.64 5.18
CA THR A 168 -5.98 -14.93 5.82
C THR A 168 -5.85 -16.04 4.78
N ALA A 169 -5.02 -17.03 5.08
CA ALA A 169 -4.86 -18.19 4.21
C ALA A 169 -6.04 -19.16 4.34
N VAL A 170 -6.51 -19.67 3.21
CA VAL A 170 -7.52 -20.74 3.17
C VAL A 170 -6.83 -22.05 3.50
N GLU A 171 -7.09 -22.60 4.68
CA GLU A 171 -6.55 -23.89 5.09
C GLU A 171 -7.51 -25.03 4.75
N LEU A 172 -7.03 -26.02 3.98
CA LEU A 172 -7.79 -27.22 3.60
C LEU A 172 -7.04 -28.48 4.04
N SER A 173 -7.77 -29.44 4.63
CA SER A 173 -7.22 -30.77 4.95
C SER A 173 -7.75 -31.78 3.94
N ILE A 174 -6.88 -32.31 3.07
CA ILE A 174 -7.24 -33.33 2.07
C ILE A 174 -6.34 -34.54 2.30
N GLY A 175 -6.94 -35.69 2.64
CA GLY A 175 -6.19 -36.93 2.86
C GLY A 175 -5.17 -36.84 4.00
N GLY A 176 -5.48 -36.09 5.06
CA GLY A 176 -4.58 -35.90 6.22
C GLY A 176 -3.42 -34.92 5.98
N LYS A 177 -3.35 -34.27 4.81
CA LYS A 177 -2.38 -33.21 4.50
C LYS A 177 -3.07 -31.85 4.52
N MET A 178 -2.46 -30.90 5.22
CA MET A 178 -2.88 -29.50 5.22
C MET A 178 -2.30 -28.78 4.00
N LEU A 179 -3.18 -28.09 3.25
CA LEU A 179 -2.85 -27.34 2.06
C LEU A 179 -3.39 -25.91 2.19
N LYS A 180 -2.65 -24.93 1.69
CA LYS A 180 -3.04 -23.51 1.64
C LYS A 180 -3.09 -23.02 0.18
N PRO A 181 -4.16 -23.31 -0.59
CA PRO A 181 -4.20 -23.02 -2.04
C PRO A 181 -4.47 -21.55 -2.39
N ALA A 182 -5.03 -20.76 -1.46
CA ALA A 182 -5.45 -19.39 -1.71
C ALA A 182 -5.39 -18.55 -0.44
N VAL A 183 -5.35 -17.24 -0.62
CA VAL A 183 -5.48 -16.23 0.44
C VAL A 183 -6.71 -15.39 0.12
N VAL A 184 -7.58 -15.21 1.10
CA VAL A 184 -8.79 -14.40 0.99
C VAL A 184 -8.67 -13.20 1.92
N GLY A 185 -9.29 -12.09 1.54
CA GLY A 185 -9.21 -10.88 2.35
C GLY A 185 -10.26 -9.85 2.02
N VAL A 186 -10.24 -8.78 2.81
CA VAL A 186 -11.15 -7.65 2.73
C VAL A 186 -10.36 -6.35 2.87
N LYS A 187 -10.81 -5.30 2.17
CA LYS A 187 -10.35 -3.92 2.37
C LYS A 187 -11.38 -3.24 3.27
N LEU A 188 -10.98 -2.87 4.47
CA LEU A 188 -11.79 -2.25 5.50
C LEU A 188 -11.70 -0.73 5.38
N ASP A 189 -12.81 -0.04 5.60
CA ASP A 189 -12.82 1.42 5.72
C ASP A 189 -12.31 1.85 7.11
N LEU A 190 -11.26 2.68 7.15
CA LEU A 190 -10.61 3.11 8.39
C LEU A 190 -11.60 3.78 9.34
N GLU A 191 -12.40 4.73 8.86
CA GLU A 191 -13.29 5.54 9.70
C GLU A 191 -14.38 4.67 10.34
N ALA A 192 -15.06 3.87 9.52
CA ALA A 192 -16.09 2.96 10.00
C ALA A 192 -15.55 1.90 10.98
N TRP A 193 -14.32 1.45 10.80
CA TRP A 193 -13.70 0.47 11.69
C TRP A 193 -13.05 1.07 12.93
N ALA A 194 -12.57 2.31 12.87
CA ALA A 194 -12.13 3.04 14.05
C ALA A 194 -13.30 3.15 15.03
N GLU A 195 -14.48 3.59 14.60
CA GLU A 195 -15.68 3.66 15.46
C GLU A 195 -16.07 2.31 16.07
N LYS A 196 -16.01 1.23 15.28
CA LYS A 196 -16.25 -0.13 15.79
C LYS A 196 -15.18 -0.55 16.80
N PHE A 197 -13.92 -0.21 16.55
CA PHE A 197 -12.82 -0.48 17.46
C PHE A 197 -13.03 0.23 18.81
N LYS A 198 -13.45 1.50 18.80
CA LYS A 198 -13.81 2.22 20.05
C LYS A 198 -14.88 1.48 20.84
N VAL A 199 -15.91 0.96 20.18
CA VAL A 199 -16.99 0.21 20.83
C VAL A 199 -16.54 -1.18 21.31
N LEU A 200 -15.67 -1.87 20.58
CA LEU A 200 -15.19 -3.22 20.93
C LEU A 200 -14.12 -3.20 22.02
N ALA A 201 -13.29 -2.15 22.02
CA ALA A 201 -12.25 -1.95 23.02
C ALA A 201 -12.78 -1.25 24.29
N SER A 202 -14.06 -0.85 24.30
CA SER A 202 -14.72 -0.32 25.50
C SER A 202 -15.55 -1.38 26.21
N ASN A 203 -15.49 -1.40 27.55
CA ASN A 203 -16.29 -2.33 28.34
C ASN A 203 -17.66 -1.73 28.68
N ARG A 204 -18.60 -1.85 27.74
CA ARG A 204 -20.00 -1.39 27.89
C ARG A 204 -20.89 -2.29 28.75
N THR A 205 -20.36 -3.17 29.60
CA THR A 205 -21.21 -4.03 30.44
C THR A 205 -21.91 -3.29 31.59
N ASP A 206 -21.50 -2.08 31.95
CA ASP A 206 -22.12 -1.32 33.05
C ASP A 206 -22.60 0.06 32.58
N ARG A 207 -23.93 0.20 32.40
CA ARG A 207 -24.57 1.37 31.76
C ARG A 207 -24.62 2.61 32.68
N ASP A 208 -24.16 2.51 33.92
CA ASP A 208 -24.44 3.49 35.00
C ASP A 208 -23.19 4.22 35.55
N GLN A 209 -22.00 4.07 34.99
CA GLN A 209 -20.79 4.72 35.53
C GLN A 209 -20.36 5.97 34.74
N LEU A 210 -21.06 7.07 34.99
CA LEU A 210 -20.84 8.42 34.44
C LEU A 210 -19.64 9.16 35.09
N GLY A 211 -18.52 8.45 35.30
CA GLY A 211 -17.34 8.99 36.00
C GLY A 211 -16.04 8.63 35.28
N ALA A 212 -15.14 9.61 35.14
CA ALA A 212 -13.80 9.41 34.58
C ALA A 212 -13.04 8.33 35.38
N ARG A 213 -12.92 7.13 34.81
CA ARG A 213 -12.13 6.02 35.37
C ARG A 213 -10.65 6.44 35.37
N ARG A 214 -10.17 6.89 36.53
CA ARG A 214 -8.74 7.15 36.77
C ARG A 214 -8.09 5.86 37.24
N CYS A 215 -7.03 5.43 36.56
CA CYS A 215 -6.18 4.35 37.03
C CYS A 215 -5.44 4.79 38.30
N ASP A 216 -5.82 4.27 39.46
CA ASP A 216 -5.01 4.37 40.68
C ASP A 216 -4.14 3.11 40.83
N PRO A 217 -2.84 3.22 41.18
CA PRO A 217 -1.95 2.08 41.34
C PRO A 217 -2.41 0.99 42.33
N SER A 218 -3.40 1.27 43.19
CA SER A 218 -3.91 0.31 44.19
C SER A 218 -5.17 -0.46 43.75
N THR A 219 -5.79 -0.09 42.63
CA THR A 219 -6.99 -0.75 42.07
C THR A 219 -6.70 -1.31 40.68
N SER A 220 -7.32 -2.43 40.31
CA SER A 220 -7.25 -2.95 38.94
C SER A 220 -7.81 -1.90 37.98
N CYS A 221 -6.93 -1.18 37.28
CA CYS A 221 -7.40 -0.22 36.28
C CYS A 221 -7.98 -0.98 35.10
N GLU A 222 -9.29 -0.89 34.97
CA GLU A 222 -9.99 -1.33 33.77
C GLU A 222 -9.82 -0.22 32.72
N MET A 223 -8.86 -0.42 31.81
CA MET A 223 -8.61 0.49 30.69
C MET A 223 -9.81 0.41 29.75
N ASP A 224 -10.59 1.47 29.72
CA ASP A 224 -11.72 1.58 28.80
C ASP A 224 -11.33 2.53 27.67
N CYS A 225 -11.33 2.03 26.43
CA CYS A 225 -11.04 2.81 25.24
C CYS A 225 -12.24 3.65 24.80
N GLU A 226 -12.86 4.33 25.76
CA GLU A 226 -14.05 5.13 25.52
C GLU A 226 -13.72 6.26 24.52
N ALA A 227 -14.61 6.43 23.53
CA ALA A 227 -14.41 7.33 22.40
C ALA A 227 -14.14 8.80 22.77
N ASN A 228 -14.60 9.22 23.96
CA ASN A 228 -14.55 10.62 24.39
C ASN A 228 -13.44 10.94 25.39
N ASN A 229 -12.68 9.93 25.84
CA ASN A 229 -11.62 10.17 26.81
C ASN A 229 -10.30 10.48 26.10
N LYS A 230 -9.83 11.72 26.20
CA LYS A 230 -8.55 12.16 25.62
C LYS A 230 -7.33 11.66 26.40
N ASP A 231 -7.54 11.17 27.62
CA ASP A 231 -6.44 10.76 28.52
C ASP A 231 -5.97 9.32 28.24
N LEU A 232 -6.78 8.50 27.56
CA LEU A 232 -6.46 7.10 27.22
C LEU A 232 -6.25 6.94 25.71
N ILE A 233 -5.12 6.34 25.34
CA ILE A 233 -4.75 6.06 23.95
C ILE A 233 -4.79 4.55 23.76
N CYS A 234 -5.71 4.09 22.91
CA CYS A 234 -5.80 2.69 22.50
C CYS A 234 -5.43 2.57 21.03
N VAL A 235 -4.50 1.66 20.74
CA VAL A 235 -3.95 1.43 19.41
C VAL A 235 -3.99 -0.06 19.08
N LEU A 236 -4.22 -0.37 17.81
CA LEU A 236 -4.04 -1.70 17.25
C LEU A 236 -2.75 -1.71 16.44
N ILE A 237 -1.85 -2.63 16.76
CA ILE A 237 -0.54 -2.77 16.11
C ILE A 237 -0.47 -4.16 15.46
N ASP A 238 0.03 -4.20 14.23
CA ASP A 238 0.21 -5.42 13.46
C ASP A 238 1.47 -6.21 13.87
N ASP A 239 1.64 -7.47 13.44
CA ASP A 239 2.82 -8.28 13.77
C ASP A 239 4.15 -7.68 13.30
N GLY A 240 4.11 -6.85 12.27
CA GLY A 240 5.26 -6.09 11.79
C GLY A 240 5.59 -4.83 12.60
N GLY A 241 4.82 -4.52 13.65
CA GLY A 241 4.98 -3.29 14.44
C GLY A 241 4.47 -2.04 13.73
N PHE A 242 3.47 -2.15 12.86
CA PHE A 242 2.84 -1.03 12.16
C PHE A 242 1.53 -0.63 12.84
N LEU A 243 1.24 0.67 12.90
CA LEU A 243 -0.02 1.19 13.44
C LEU A 243 -1.17 0.90 12.47
N VAL A 244 -2.17 0.15 12.94
CA VAL A 244 -3.36 -0.26 12.16
C VAL A 244 -4.55 0.64 12.48
N LEU A 245 -4.90 0.78 13.76
CA LEU A 245 -6.04 1.60 14.21
C LEU A 245 -5.66 2.38 15.48
N SER A 246 -6.33 3.51 15.68
CA SER A 246 -6.23 4.30 16.90
C SER A 246 -7.61 4.81 17.29
N ASN A 247 -7.86 4.91 18.60
CA ASN A 247 -9.05 5.59 19.14
C ASN A 247 -9.03 7.10 18.80
N GLN A 248 -7.86 7.73 18.77
CA GLN A 248 -7.75 9.17 18.55
C GLN A 248 -7.69 9.51 17.06
N GLU A 249 -8.53 10.45 16.63
CA GLU A 249 -8.58 10.97 15.25
C GLU A 249 -7.26 11.62 14.85
N ASP A 250 -6.61 12.31 15.80
CA ASP A 250 -5.28 12.89 15.64
C ASP A 250 -4.19 11.84 15.36
N HIS A 251 -4.46 10.54 15.47
CA HIS A 251 -3.50 9.48 15.11
C HIS A 251 -3.85 8.82 13.76
N TRP A 252 -4.96 9.17 13.12
CA TRP A 252 -5.36 8.56 11.85
C TRP A 252 -4.39 8.88 10.70
N TYR A 253 -3.72 10.04 10.74
CA TYR A 253 -2.64 10.37 9.80
C TYR A 253 -1.37 9.56 10.03
N GLN A 254 -1.23 8.92 11.20
CA GLN A 254 -0.08 8.10 11.56
C GLN A 254 -0.32 6.61 11.23
N VAL A 255 -1.55 6.21 10.91
CA VAL A 255 -1.88 4.85 10.47
C VAL A 255 -1.04 4.50 9.25
N GLY A 256 -0.41 3.33 9.28
CA GLY A 256 0.54 2.87 8.26
C GLY A 256 2.01 3.11 8.59
N LYS A 257 2.31 4.00 9.55
CA LYS A 257 3.69 4.22 10.00
C LYS A 257 4.19 3.10 10.90
N PHE A 258 5.50 2.90 10.88
CA PHE A 258 6.14 2.02 11.84
C PHE A 258 5.98 2.61 13.25
N PHE A 259 5.63 1.78 14.22
CA PHE A 259 5.20 2.25 15.53
C PHE A 259 6.30 2.99 16.30
N SER A 260 7.58 2.75 16.01
CA SER A 260 8.67 3.55 16.59
C SER A 260 8.71 4.99 16.10
N GLU A 261 8.12 5.32 14.95
CA GLU A 261 7.97 6.72 14.50
C GLU A 261 6.81 7.42 15.23
N VAL A 262 5.84 6.64 15.72
CA VAL A 262 4.68 7.11 16.48
C VAL A 262 5.02 7.26 17.96
N ASP A 263 5.49 6.17 18.59
CA ASP A 263 5.91 6.14 19.99
C ASP A 263 7.14 5.22 20.16
N ALA A 264 8.32 5.82 20.06
CA ALA A 264 9.60 5.12 20.20
C ALA A 264 9.80 4.50 21.59
N ASN A 265 9.31 5.15 22.65
CA ASN A 265 9.50 4.70 24.03
C ASN A 265 8.70 3.41 24.27
N LEU A 266 7.45 3.39 23.84
CA LEU A 266 6.61 2.19 23.94
C LEU A 266 7.16 1.05 23.06
N MET A 267 7.55 1.32 21.81
CA MET A 267 8.10 0.27 20.94
C MET A 267 9.38 -0.34 21.52
N SER A 268 10.26 0.48 22.09
CA SER A 268 11.48 0.04 22.78
C SER A 268 11.15 -0.82 24.01
N ALA A 269 10.16 -0.41 24.81
CA ALA A 269 9.70 -1.19 25.96
C ALA A 269 9.12 -2.54 25.54
N LEU A 270 8.31 -2.60 24.46
CA LEU A 270 7.77 -3.84 23.94
C LEU A 270 8.88 -4.78 23.45
N TYR A 271 9.90 -4.24 22.78
CA TYR A 271 11.08 -5.02 22.37
C TYR A 271 11.88 -5.55 23.57
N ASN A 272 12.17 -4.71 24.56
CA ASN A 272 12.95 -5.10 25.75
C ASN A 272 12.24 -6.17 26.58
N ASN A 273 10.90 -6.17 26.60
CA ASN A 273 10.09 -7.18 27.26
C ASN A 273 9.76 -8.39 26.39
N SER A 274 10.45 -8.54 25.26
CA SER A 274 10.33 -9.69 24.35
C SER A 274 8.97 -9.88 23.68
N PHE A 275 8.13 -8.83 23.57
CA PHE A 275 6.90 -8.88 22.77
C PHE A 275 7.20 -8.99 21.28
N TYR A 276 8.12 -8.14 20.83
CA TYR A 276 8.65 -8.18 19.48
C TYR A 276 10.06 -8.71 19.46
N ALA A 277 10.36 -9.51 18.45
CA ALA A 277 11.71 -9.82 18.05
C ALA A 277 12.03 -9.06 16.76
N ARG A 278 13.31 -8.68 16.58
CA ARG A 278 13.79 -8.01 15.37
C ARG A 278 14.80 -8.88 14.64
N LYS A 279 14.76 -8.87 13.32
CA LYS A 279 15.74 -9.50 12.44
C LYS A 279 16.30 -8.45 11.49
N GLU A 280 17.62 -8.38 11.42
CA GLU A 280 18.34 -7.46 10.55
C GLU A 280 18.86 -8.21 9.32
N SER A 281 18.72 -7.62 8.14
CA SER A 281 19.25 -8.12 6.87
C SER A 281 19.94 -6.99 6.11
N TYR A 282 20.88 -7.35 5.24
CA TYR A 282 21.64 -6.41 4.44
C TYR A 282 21.32 -6.63 2.96
N ASP A 283 20.84 -5.59 2.30
CA ASP A 283 20.63 -5.55 0.87
C ASP A 283 21.85 -4.90 0.20
N PHE A 284 22.58 -5.68 -0.59
CA PHE A 284 23.78 -5.23 -1.30
C PHE A 284 23.50 -4.69 -2.70
N GLN A 285 22.24 -4.73 -3.15
CA GLN A 285 21.83 -4.33 -4.51
C GLN A 285 20.92 -3.09 -4.50
N SER A 286 20.83 -2.39 -3.37
CA SER A 286 20.03 -1.18 -3.22
C SER A 286 20.68 0.07 -3.83
N VAL A 287 19.83 1.06 -4.09
CA VAL A 287 20.20 2.36 -4.64
C VAL A 287 19.92 3.45 -3.60
N CYS A 288 20.88 4.32 -3.35
CA CYS A 288 20.74 5.45 -2.42
C CYS A 288 21.06 6.76 -3.12
N ALA A 289 20.42 7.83 -2.62
CA ALA A 289 20.83 9.19 -2.94
C ALA A 289 22.32 9.37 -2.59
N PRO A 290 23.11 9.98 -3.48
CA PRO A 290 24.52 10.20 -3.20
C PRO A 290 24.64 11.09 -1.97
N GLU A 291 25.48 10.70 -1.02
CA GLU A 291 25.82 11.59 0.08
C GLU A 291 26.36 12.91 -0.50
N ALA A 292 25.88 14.03 0.03
CA ALA A 292 26.39 15.34 -0.36
C ALA A 292 27.90 15.33 -0.12
N GLN A 293 28.68 15.34 -1.20
CA GLN A 293 30.13 15.33 -1.10
C GLN A 293 30.54 16.57 -0.28
N SER A 294 31.21 16.37 0.84
CA SER A 294 31.91 17.43 1.59
C SER A 294 33.16 17.91 0.85
N ASN A 295 33.10 17.94 -0.47
CA ASN A 295 34.13 18.48 -1.33
C ASN A 295 34.08 20.00 -1.18
N THR A 296 34.86 20.52 -0.24
CA THR A 296 35.42 21.87 -0.36
C THR A 296 36.18 21.90 -1.68
N GLY A 297 35.48 22.36 -2.72
CA GLY A 297 35.97 22.33 -4.09
C GLY A 297 37.34 22.98 -4.18
N ALA A 298 38.32 22.22 -4.64
CA ALA A 298 39.54 22.79 -5.17
C ALA A 298 39.13 23.64 -6.39
N ALA A 299 38.96 24.94 -6.18
CA ALA A 299 38.79 25.89 -7.27
C ALA A 299 39.92 25.66 -8.28
N PRO A 300 39.63 25.52 -9.59
CA PRO A 300 40.66 25.35 -10.58
C PRO A 300 41.60 26.57 -10.52
N ARG A 301 42.84 26.36 -10.07
CA ARG A 301 43.86 27.40 -10.02
C ARG A 301 44.47 27.62 -11.40
N SER A 302 43.65 28.08 -12.34
CA SER A 302 44.14 28.56 -13.63
C SER A 302 43.35 29.79 -14.02
N VAL A 303 43.93 30.97 -13.75
CA VAL A 303 43.45 32.23 -14.30
C VAL A 303 43.83 32.22 -15.78
N PHE A 304 42.86 31.98 -16.66
CA PHE A 304 43.04 32.17 -18.10
C PHE A 304 43.01 33.68 -18.38
N VAL A 305 44.15 34.24 -18.80
CA VAL A 305 44.22 35.64 -19.21
C VAL A 305 43.83 35.70 -20.69
N PRO A 306 42.67 36.28 -21.05
CA PRO A 306 42.24 36.33 -22.45
C PRO A 306 43.22 37.14 -23.28
N THR A 307 43.55 36.63 -24.46
CA THR A 307 44.41 37.30 -25.43
C THR A 307 43.59 38.28 -26.29
N VAL A 308 44.27 39.16 -27.03
CA VAL A 308 43.60 40.08 -27.98
C VAL A 308 42.82 39.30 -29.04
N ALA A 309 43.28 38.10 -29.40
CA ALA A 309 42.55 37.21 -30.32
C ALA A 309 41.24 36.69 -29.70
N ASP A 310 41.21 36.41 -28.40
CA ASP A 310 40.00 35.97 -27.70
C ASP A 310 38.96 37.10 -27.64
N LEU A 311 39.40 38.34 -27.40
CA LEU A 311 38.54 39.53 -27.44
C LEU A 311 37.97 39.79 -28.84
N LEU A 312 38.79 39.65 -29.88
CA LEU A 312 38.35 39.83 -31.27
C LEU A 312 37.39 38.73 -31.71
N ASN A 313 37.65 37.48 -31.31
CA ASN A 313 36.72 36.38 -31.53
C ASN A 313 35.40 36.65 -30.82
N LEU A 314 35.43 37.03 -29.53
CA LEU A 314 34.21 37.34 -28.78
C LEU A 314 33.41 38.47 -29.45
N ALA A 315 34.09 39.54 -29.86
CA ALA A 315 33.48 40.67 -30.56
C ALA A 315 32.84 40.24 -31.90
N TRP A 316 33.50 39.35 -32.64
CA TRP A 316 32.95 38.78 -33.87
C TRP A 316 31.69 37.93 -33.60
N TRP A 317 31.77 37.01 -32.64
CA TRP A 317 30.64 36.15 -32.26
C TRP A 317 29.46 36.98 -31.74
N THR A 318 29.69 38.00 -30.93
CA THR A 318 28.62 38.89 -30.46
C THR A 318 28.03 39.71 -31.61
N SER A 319 28.85 40.13 -32.58
CA SER A 319 28.36 40.84 -33.76
C SER A 319 27.52 39.93 -34.65
N ALA A 320 27.96 38.69 -34.85
CA ALA A 320 27.21 37.67 -35.60
C ALA A 320 25.89 37.32 -34.89
N ALA A 321 25.90 37.15 -33.57
CA ALA A 321 24.70 36.88 -32.79
C ALA A 321 23.73 38.06 -32.81
N ALA A 322 24.22 39.29 -32.64
CA ALA A 322 23.40 40.50 -32.74
C ALA A 322 22.79 40.65 -34.14
N TRP A 323 23.55 40.33 -35.20
CA TRP A 323 23.05 40.34 -36.57
C TRP A 323 21.99 39.27 -36.81
N SER A 324 22.17 38.07 -36.26
CA SER A 324 21.19 36.99 -36.33
C SER A 324 19.88 37.34 -35.61
N LEU A 325 19.95 37.94 -34.42
CA LEU A 325 18.78 38.42 -33.68
C LEU A 325 18.10 39.59 -34.39
N PHE A 326 18.86 40.51 -34.98
CA PHE A 326 18.32 41.61 -35.78
C PHE A 326 17.62 41.09 -37.04
N GLN A 327 18.19 40.09 -37.70
CA GLN A 327 17.53 39.40 -38.81
C GLN A 327 16.24 38.72 -38.35
N GLN A 328 16.25 37.98 -37.24
CA GLN A 328 15.04 37.37 -36.67
C GLN A 328 13.99 38.42 -36.27
N PHE A 329 14.39 39.58 -35.79
CA PHE A 329 13.49 40.70 -35.50
C PHE A 329 12.87 41.26 -36.77
N LEU A 330 13.64 41.48 -37.84
CA LEU A 330 13.13 41.94 -39.13
C LEU A 330 12.25 40.89 -39.83
N TYR A 331 12.63 39.61 -39.78
CA TYR A 331 11.81 38.50 -40.27
C TYR A 331 10.51 38.36 -39.45
N GLY A 332 10.56 38.56 -38.13
CA GLY A 332 9.37 38.57 -37.26
C GLY A 332 8.44 39.76 -37.49
N LEU A 333 8.97 40.93 -37.87
CA LEU A 333 8.17 42.10 -38.24
C LEU A 333 7.50 41.95 -39.62
N THR A 334 8.12 41.20 -40.54
CA THR A 334 7.60 40.99 -41.90
C THR A 334 6.68 39.77 -42.02
N TYR A 335 6.84 38.78 -41.14
CA TYR A 335 5.98 37.60 -41.00
C TYR A 335 5.42 37.55 -39.58
N SER A 336 4.31 38.25 -39.35
CA SER A 336 3.68 38.41 -38.04
C SER A 336 2.97 37.15 -37.51
N SER A 337 3.59 35.97 -37.56
CA SER A 337 2.88 34.71 -37.24
C SER A 337 3.67 33.59 -36.57
N TRP A 338 4.87 33.81 -36.01
CA TRP A 338 5.62 32.68 -35.41
C TRP A 338 6.39 32.95 -34.10
N PHE A 339 5.80 33.67 -33.14
CA PHE A 339 6.27 33.62 -31.75
C PHE A 339 5.31 32.78 -30.89
N GLN A 340 5.46 31.46 -30.96
CA GLN A 340 5.09 30.56 -29.86
C GLN A 340 6.38 30.30 -29.09
N THR A 341 6.48 30.84 -27.88
CA THR A 341 7.51 30.47 -26.92
C THR A 341 7.19 29.10 -26.38
N GLU A 342 7.89 28.08 -26.85
CA GLU A 342 7.92 26.77 -26.20
C GLU A 342 8.84 26.90 -24.97
N GLU A 343 8.25 26.88 -23.78
CA GLU A 343 8.99 26.76 -22.54
C GLU A 343 9.67 25.39 -22.52
N VAL A 344 10.93 25.34 -22.94
CA VAL A 344 11.80 24.20 -22.65
C VAL A 344 12.11 24.26 -21.16
N ALA A 345 11.27 23.60 -20.36
CA ALA A 345 11.57 23.29 -18.98
C ALA A 345 12.90 22.51 -18.98
N GLY A 346 13.94 23.11 -18.40
CA GLY A 346 15.21 22.46 -18.20
C GLY A 346 14.99 21.23 -17.34
N ASP A 347 15.22 20.06 -17.93
CA ASP A 347 15.21 18.78 -17.24
C ASP A 347 16.07 18.91 -15.99
N SER A 348 15.46 18.76 -14.82
CA SER A 348 16.18 18.83 -13.56
C SER A 348 17.29 17.80 -13.60
N MET A 349 18.53 18.17 -13.29
CA MET A 349 19.65 17.25 -13.13
C MET A 349 19.20 16.05 -12.28
N GLU A 350 18.90 14.92 -12.93
CA GLU A 350 18.62 13.67 -12.24
C GLU A 350 19.77 13.41 -11.28
N ALA A 351 19.45 13.31 -9.99
CA ALA A 351 20.43 13.01 -8.97
C ALA A 351 21.08 11.66 -9.35
N ARG A 352 22.40 11.63 -9.55
CA ARG A 352 23.11 10.40 -9.89
C ARG A 352 22.94 9.39 -8.76
N GLU A 353 22.08 8.42 -8.98
CA GLU A 353 21.84 7.29 -8.10
C GLU A 353 23.13 6.45 -7.94
N THR A 354 23.45 6.06 -6.69
CA THR A 354 24.65 5.28 -6.37
C THR A 354 24.29 3.97 -5.68
N SER A 355 25.04 2.90 -5.96
CA SER A 355 24.87 1.64 -5.25
C SER A 355 25.30 1.78 -3.80
N CYS A 356 24.43 1.32 -2.90
CA CYS A 356 24.66 1.38 -1.46
C CYS A 356 24.23 0.07 -0.82
N ILE A 357 24.65 -0.14 0.44
CA ILE A 357 24.20 -1.27 1.24
C ILE A 357 23.10 -0.77 2.18
N MET A 358 21.86 -1.21 1.96
CA MET A 358 20.75 -0.89 2.85
C MET A 358 20.62 -1.95 3.95
N LYS A 359 20.61 -1.50 5.21
CA LYS A 359 20.27 -2.35 6.35
C LYS A 359 18.75 -2.35 6.55
N GLN A 360 18.11 -3.48 6.31
CA GLN A 360 16.69 -3.70 6.52
C GLN A 360 16.45 -4.32 7.89
N THR A 361 15.46 -3.83 8.63
CA THR A 361 15.07 -4.37 9.94
C THR A 361 13.60 -4.77 9.90
N GLN A 362 13.31 -6.01 10.28
CA GLN A 362 11.96 -6.56 10.31
C GLN A 362 11.59 -6.95 11.74
N TYR A 363 10.39 -6.60 12.17
CA TYR A 363 9.83 -6.99 13.46
C TYR A 363 8.79 -8.09 13.28
N TYR A 364 8.68 -8.97 14.27
CA TYR A 364 7.66 -10.02 14.34
C TYR A 364 7.33 -10.33 15.79
N PHE A 365 6.13 -10.83 16.05
CA PHE A 365 5.75 -11.27 17.38
C PHE A 365 6.63 -12.43 17.85
N SER A 366 7.05 -12.36 19.11
CA SER A 366 7.74 -13.45 19.79
C SER A 366 6.76 -14.58 20.16
N THR A 367 7.29 -15.67 20.72
CA THR A 367 6.51 -16.85 21.15
C THR A 367 5.81 -16.67 22.49
N VAL A 368 5.86 -15.48 23.08
CA VAL A 368 5.32 -15.21 24.41
C VAL A 368 3.84 -14.79 24.28
N ASN A 369 2.94 -15.71 24.62
CA ASN A 369 1.52 -15.40 24.81
C ASN A 369 1.32 -14.76 26.19
N ALA A 370 1.56 -13.47 26.31
CA ALA A 370 1.37 -12.75 27.58
C ALA A 370 0.65 -11.43 27.37
N THR A 371 -0.20 -11.06 28.33
CA THR A 371 -0.63 -9.67 28.55
C THR A 371 0.50 -8.91 29.21
N TYR A 372 0.77 -7.68 28.78
CA TYR A 372 1.86 -6.87 29.31
C TYR A 372 1.35 -5.70 30.12
N ASN A 373 1.67 -5.66 31.40
CA ASN A 373 1.19 -4.58 32.26
C ASN A 373 2.42 -3.93 32.88
N ALA A 374 2.72 -2.69 32.51
CA ALA A 374 3.87 -1.99 33.06
C ALA A 374 3.74 -0.48 33.02
N ILE A 375 4.54 0.16 33.87
CA ILE A 375 4.78 1.60 33.83
C ILE A 375 6.02 1.84 32.95
N ILE A 376 5.87 2.68 31.94
CA ILE A 376 6.93 3.08 31.02
C ILE A 376 7.34 4.51 31.35
N ASP A 377 8.65 4.73 31.42
CA ASP A 377 9.24 6.04 31.61
C ASP A 377 9.40 6.74 30.25
N CYS A 378 8.79 7.92 30.11
CA CYS A 378 8.89 8.77 28.93
C CYS A 378 9.86 9.96 29.18
N GLY A 379 10.73 9.85 30.18
CA GLY A 379 11.74 10.82 30.56
C GLY A 379 11.24 11.82 31.61
N ASN A 380 10.19 12.57 31.31
CA ASN A 380 9.58 13.52 32.26
C ASN A 380 8.14 13.16 32.65
N CYS A 381 7.64 12.01 32.20
CA CYS A 381 6.34 11.49 32.60
C CYS A 381 6.37 9.97 32.66
N SER A 382 5.54 9.41 33.54
CA SER A 382 5.29 7.98 33.63
C SER A 382 3.95 7.66 32.96
N ARG A 383 3.92 6.65 32.09
CA ARG A 383 2.69 6.19 31.44
C ARG A 383 2.43 4.74 31.83
N TRP A 384 1.19 4.43 32.16
CA TRP A 384 0.77 3.06 32.41
C TRP A 384 0.30 2.43 31.10
N VAL A 385 0.78 1.22 30.81
CA VAL A 385 0.46 0.48 29.58
C VAL A 385 -0.02 -0.91 29.94
N HIS A 386 -1.03 -1.35 29.22
CA HIS A 386 -1.64 -2.67 29.31
C HIS A 386 -1.67 -3.37 27.95
#